data_AF-A0A1Q8CAH0-F1
#
_entry.id   AF-A0A1Q8CAH0-F1
#
_cell.length_a   1.000
_cell.length_b   1.000
_cell.length_c   1.000
_cell.angle_alpha   90.00
_cell.angle_beta   90.00
_cell.angle_gamma   90.00
#
_symmetry.space_group_name_H-M   'P 1'
#
loop_
_entity.id
_entity.type
_entity.pdbx_description
1 polymer ?
#
loop_
_entity_poly.entity_id
_entity_poly.type
_entity_poly.pdbx_seq_one_letter_code
_entity_poly.pdbx_strand_id
1 'polypeptide(L)'
;MRVVVAALTAVVLAGCEGVAPTETTTSPPDPEAAPWTMPDVVGSTLQEAQDEIQRLTGGQLLVTDSHDATGQDRAQVLDGDWIVCTQNVAPGTRITTDTRIDFGAVKAEETCP
;
A
#
# COMPACT_ATOMS: atom_id res chain seq x y z
N MET A 1 -18.72 23.02 -59.15
CA MET A 1 -20.03 23.61 -58.79
C MET A 1 -19.79 24.54 -57.61
N ARG A 2 -20.02 25.84 -57.76
CA ARG A 2 -19.89 26.84 -56.69
C ARG A 2 -21.12 26.77 -55.78
N VAL A 3 -20.92 26.69 -54.47
CA VAL A 3 -21.92 27.14 -53.50
C VAL A 3 -21.22 28.08 -52.53
N VAL A 4 -21.59 29.35 -52.65
CA VAL A 4 -21.39 30.44 -51.68
C VAL A 4 -22.68 30.52 -50.85
N VAL A 5 -22.65 31.24 -49.71
CA VAL A 5 -23.78 31.71 -48.86
C VAL A 5 -23.99 30.82 -47.62
N ALA A 6 -24.06 31.31 -46.38
CA ALA A 6 -23.98 32.65 -45.79
C ALA A 6 -23.51 32.54 -44.33
N ALA A 7 -22.76 33.54 -43.89
CA ALA A 7 -22.58 33.82 -42.48
C ALA A 7 -23.88 34.41 -41.91
N LEU A 8 -24.36 33.83 -40.80
CA LEU A 8 -25.37 34.42 -39.94
C LEU A 8 -24.78 34.46 -38.53
N THR A 9 -24.27 35.62 -38.16
CA THR A 9 -23.99 35.99 -36.78
C THR A 9 -25.31 36.29 -36.07
N ALA A 10 -25.64 35.50 -35.06
CA ALA A 10 -26.61 35.85 -34.04
C ALA A 10 -25.95 35.68 -32.68
N VAL A 11 -25.87 36.77 -31.93
CA VAL A 11 -25.32 36.87 -30.58
C VAL A 11 -26.50 36.77 -29.61
N VAL A 12 -26.25 36.14 -28.44
CA VAL A 12 -26.66 36.56 -27.08
C VAL A 12 -27.30 35.44 -26.20
N LEU A 13 -26.76 35.34 -24.97
CA LEU A 13 -27.26 34.82 -23.65
C LEU A 13 -27.13 33.33 -23.26
N ALA A 14 -26.13 33.09 -22.40
CA ALA A 14 -26.18 32.39 -21.11
C ALA A 14 -26.73 30.95 -20.98
N GLY A 15 -25.83 30.04 -20.57
CA GLY A 15 -26.10 28.89 -19.69
C GLY A 15 -26.34 27.54 -20.37
N CYS A 16 -25.86 26.46 -19.70
CA CYS A 16 -25.97 25.03 -20.05
C CYS A 16 -25.00 24.56 -21.17
N GLU A 17 -24.35 23.41 -21.15
CA GLU A 17 -24.08 22.35 -20.17
C GLU A 17 -23.02 21.46 -20.86
N GLY A 18 -22.10 20.88 -20.11
CA GLY A 18 -21.12 19.96 -20.71
C GLY A 18 -19.99 19.55 -19.78
N VAL A 19 -20.28 19.43 -18.48
CA VAL A 19 -19.38 18.77 -17.53
C VAL A 19 -19.61 17.27 -17.70
N ALA A 20 -18.63 16.58 -18.29
CA ALA A 20 -18.65 15.13 -18.33
C ALA A 20 -18.82 14.60 -16.89
N PRO A 21 -19.73 13.64 -16.63
CA PRO A 21 -19.74 12.99 -15.35
C PRO A 21 -18.44 12.19 -15.26
N THR A 22 -17.60 12.56 -14.29
CA THR A 22 -16.64 11.62 -13.71
C THR A 22 -17.48 10.48 -13.15
N GLU A 23 -17.55 9.38 -13.90
CA GLU A 23 -18.06 8.12 -13.38
C GLU A 23 -17.13 7.71 -12.24
N THR A 24 -17.53 8.05 -11.01
CA THR A 24 -17.10 7.33 -9.83
C THR A 24 -17.69 5.93 -9.97
N THR A 25 -16.94 5.04 -10.62
CA THR A 25 -17.16 3.60 -10.52
C THR A 25 -16.98 3.26 -9.05
N THR A 26 -18.09 3.20 -8.31
CA THR A 26 -18.17 2.47 -7.06
C THR A 26 -17.89 1.01 -7.42
N SER A 27 -16.64 0.58 -7.22
CA SER A 27 -16.34 -0.84 -7.18
C SER A 27 -17.26 -1.49 -6.14
N PRO A 28 -17.80 -2.69 -6.42
CA PRO A 28 -18.47 -3.47 -5.38
C PRO A 28 -17.52 -3.59 -4.17
N PRO A 29 -18.05 -3.64 -2.94
CA PRO A 29 -17.20 -3.92 -1.78
C PRO A 29 -16.46 -5.22 -2.06
N ASP A 30 -15.13 -5.12 -2.12
CA ASP A 30 -14.27 -6.31 -2.08
C ASP A 30 -14.76 -7.14 -0.87
N PRO A 31 -14.93 -8.46 -0.99
CA PRO A 31 -15.21 -9.29 0.18
C PRO A 31 -14.25 -8.89 1.28
N GLU A 32 -14.80 -8.29 2.35
CA GLU A 32 -14.04 -7.70 3.45
C GLU A 32 -13.00 -8.72 3.91
N ALA A 33 -11.73 -8.44 3.62
CA ALA A 33 -10.66 -9.39 3.90
C ALA A 33 -10.72 -9.78 5.37
N ALA A 34 -10.79 -11.08 5.63
CA ALA A 34 -10.97 -11.59 6.98
C ALA A 34 -9.86 -11.00 7.89
N PRO A 35 -10.23 -10.32 8.99
CA PRO A 35 -9.24 -9.60 9.78
C PRO A 35 -8.37 -10.58 10.57
N TRP A 36 -7.07 -10.35 10.58
CA TRP A 36 -6.10 -11.01 11.45
C TRP A 36 -5.63 -10.07 12.56
N THR A 37 -4.90 -10.63 13.53
CA THR A 37 -4.27 -9.87 14.61
C THR A 37 -2.78 -9.84 14.39
N MET A 38 -2.19 -8.65 14.35
CA MET A 38 -0.75 -8.46 14.16
C MET A 38 0.03 -9.19 15.27
N PRO A 39 0.97 -10.09 14.92
CA PRO A 39 1.85 -10.74 15.89
C PRO A 39 2.90 -9.76 16.42
N ASP A 40 3.54 -10.13 17.53
CA ASP A 40 4.78 -9.48 17.98
C ASP A 40 5.96 -10.23 17.36
N VAL A 41 6.67 -9.55 16.45
CA VAL A 41 7.81 -10.10 15.69
C VAL A 41 9.10 -9.34 15.98
N VAL A 42 9.08 -8.41 16.94
CA VAL A 42 10.31 -7.72 17.34
C VAL A 42 11.29 -8.72 17.95
N GLY A 43 12.54 -8.68 17.47
CA GLY A 43 13.61 -9.59 17.88
C GLY A 43 13.72 -10.89 17.07
N SER A 44 12.78 -11.19 16.17
CA SER A 44 12.96 -12.26 15.18
C SER A 44 13.87 -11.80 14.04
N THR A 45 14.35 -12.75 13.24
CA THR A 45 14.89 -12.39 11.93
C THR A 45 13.81 -11.78 11.04
N LEU A 46 14.21 -10.99 10.04
CA LEU A 46 13.27 -10.43 9.07
C LEU A 46 12.57 -11.53 8.26
N GLN A 47 13.29 -12.61 7.92
CA GLN A 47 12.69 -13.77 7.25
C GLN A 47 11.59 -14.43 8.12
N GLU A 48 11.86 -14.67 9.41
CA GLU A 48 10.86 -15.23 10.33
C GLU A 48 9.64 -14.32 10.50
N ALA A 49 9.84 -13.00 10.55
CA ALA A 49 8.75 -12.04 10.63
C ALA A 49 7.83 -12.09 9.40
N GLN A 50 8.43 -12.14 8.20
CA GLN A 50 7.69 -12.27 6.94
C GLN A 50 6.94 -13.61 6.86
N ASP A 51 7.62 -14.71 7.20
CA ASP A 51 7.04 -16.06 7.20
C ASP A 51 5.85 -16.16 8.17
N GLU A 52 5.94 -15.50 9.34
CA GLU A 52 4.86 -15.48 10.32
C GLU A 52 3.61 -14.75 9.79
N ILE A 53 3.78 -13.62 9.08
CA ILE A 53 2.66 -12.91 8.43
C ILE A 53 2.03 -13.78 7.34
N GLN A 54 2.84 -14.41 6.50
CA GLN A 54 2.35 -15.30 5.43
C GLN A 54 1.60 -16.49 6.02
N ARG A 55 2.14 -17.13 7.05
CA ARG A 55 1.52 -18.26 7.75
C ARG A 55 0.21 -17.87 8.43
N LEU A 56 0.19 -16.74 9.14
CA LEU A 56 -1.00 -16.21 9.82
C LEU A 56 -2.14 -15.94 8.85
N THR A 57 -1.81 -15.40 7.67
CA THR A 57 -2.79 -14.94 6.68
C THR A 57 -3.17 -16.00 5.66
N GLY A 58 -2.53 -17.18 5.72
CA GLY A 58 -2.67 -18.23 4.71
C GLY A 58 -2.16 -17.77 3.34
N GLY A 59 -1.15 -16.89 3.30
CA GLY A 59 -0.55 -16.35 2.08
C GLY A 59 -1.37 -15.24 1.42
N GLN A 60 -2.31 -14.60 2.12
CA GLN A 60 -3.05 -13.45 1.58
C GLN A 60 -2.25 -12.14 1.67
N LEU A 61 -1.33 -12.05 2.63
CA LEU A 61 -0.30 -11.01 2.69
C LEU A 61 1.06 -11.66 2.40
N LEU A 62 1.43 -11.68 1.12
CA LEU A 62 2.73 -12.22 0.66
C LEU A 62 3.87 -11.21 0.74
N VAL A 63 3.55 -9.92 0.70
CA VAL A 63 4.53 -8.85 0.62
C VAL A 63 4.38 -7.95 1.84
N THR A 64 5.46 -7.83 2.59
CA THR A 64 5.65 -6.82 3.64
C THR A 64 6.83 -5.95 3.25
N ASP A 65 6.80 -4.68 3.67
CA ASP A 65 7.91 -3.76 3.48
C ASP A 65 8.92 -3.90 4.62
N SER A 66 10.14 -3.42 4.39
CA SER A 66 11.16 -3.29 5.42
C SER A 66 12.18 -2.22 5.06
N HIS A 67 12.84 -1.68 6.09
CA HIS A 67 13.89 -0.67 5.92
C HIS A 67 15.02 -0.87 6.94
N ASP A 68 16.20 -0.34 6.61
CA ASP A 68 17.36 -0.36 7.50
C ASP A 68 17.13 0.66 8.63
N ALA A 69 16.89 0.17 9.84
CA ALA A 69 16.61 1.00 11.00
C ALA A 69 17.80 1.89 11.41
N THR A 70 19.01 1.61 10.92
CA THR A 70 20.18 2.48 11.15
C THR A 70 20.15 3.75 10.30
N GLY A 71 19.28 3.83 9.30
CA GLY A 71 19.24 4.94 8.33
C GLY A 71 20.37 4.92 7.29
N GLN A 72 21.11 3.81 7.18
CA GLN A 72 22.18 3.65 6.19
C GLN A 72 21.67 3.20 4.82
N ASP A 73 20.37 2.93 4.67
CA ASP A 73 19.71 2.51 3.42
C ASP A 73 20.39 1.29 2.76
N ARG A 74 20.89 0.34 3.56
CA ARG A 74 21.52 -0.88 3.03
C ARG A 74 20.44 -1.83 2.49
N ALA A 75 20.77 -2.52 1.40
CA ALA A 75 19.89 -3.51 0.81
C ALA A 75 19.80 -4.79 1.67
N GLN A 76 18.58 -5.24 1.92
CA GLN A 76 18.28 -6.45 2.68
C GLN A 76 18.19 -7.64 1.70
N VAL A 77 19.35 -8.15 1.28
CA VAL A 77 19.42 -9.21 0.24
C VAL A 77 19.18 -10.60 0.82
N LEU A 78 19.60 -10.81 2.07
CA LEU A 78 19.42 -12.05 2.81
C LEU A 78 18.71 -11.71 4.12
N ASP A 79 17.37 -11.77 4.12
CA ASP A 79 16.52 -11.31 5.23
C ASP A 79 16.79 -12.06 6.54
N GLY A 80 17.28 -13.30 6.49
CA GLY A 80 17.73 -14.05 7.66
C GLY A 80 18.93 -13.43 8.40
N ASP A 81 19.70 -12.54 7.75
CA ASP A 81 20.82 -11.81 8.37
C ASP A 81 20.39 -10.50 9.04
N TRP A 82 19.09 -10.23 9.10
CA TRP A 82 18.52 -9.00 9.65
C TRP A 82 17.59 -9.31 10.81
N ILE A 83 17.61 -8.48 11.85
CA ILE A 83 16.77 -8.59 13.05
C ILE A 83 15.77 -7.44 13.07
N VAL A 84 14.50 -7.77 13.28
CA VAL A 84 13.43 -6.77 13.40
C VAL A 84 13.55 -6.02 14.72
N CYS A 85 13.70 -4.70 14.63
CA CYS A 85 13.75 -3.80 15.78
C CYS A 85 12.41 -3.11 16.04
N THR A 86 11.66 -2.83 14.97
CA THR A 86 10.35 -2.16 15.07
C THR A 86 9.38 -2.72 14.04
N GLN A 87 8.09 -2.66 14.36
CA GLN A 87 6.99 -2.92 13.45
C GLN A 87 6.02 -1.73 13.49
N ASN A 88 5.64 -1.21 12.31
CA ASN A 88 4.77 -0.04 12.23
C ASN A 88 3.34 -0.32 12.74
N VAL A 89 2.87 -1.56 12.60
CA VAL A 89 1.60 -2.04 13.14
C VAL A 89 1.89 -2.68 14.50
N ALA A 90 1.32 -2.12 15.57
CA ALA A 90 1.54 -2.65 16.92
C ALA A 90 0.96 -4.07 17.09
N PRO A 91 1.60 -4.94 17.89
CA PRO A 91 1.05 -6.26 18.21
C PRO A 91 -0.37 -6.17 18.78
N GLY A 92 -1.23 -7.13 18.44
CA GLY A 92 -2.64 -7.11 18.86
C GLY A 92 -3.55 -6.22 17.98
N THR A 93 -2.98 -5.44 17.07
CA THR A 93 -3.75 -4.59 16.15
C THR A 93 -4.41 -5.44 15.05
N ARG A 94 -5.62 -5.06 14.65
CA ARG A 94 -6.30 -5.68 13.50
C ARG A 94 -5.57 -5.34 12.20
N ILE A 95 -5.30 -6.35 11.38
CA ILE A 95 -4.77 -6.21 10.02
C ILE A 95 -5.69 -6.89 9.00
N THR A 96 -5.68 -6.38 7.78
CA THR A 96 -6.39 -6.89 6.59
C THR A 96 -5.41 -6.94 5.42
N THR A 97 -5.84 -7.44 4.26
CA THR A 97 -5.01 -7.45 3.02
C THR A 97 -4.56 -6.07 2.57
N ASP A 98 -5.26 -5.01 2.98
CA ASP A 98 -4.92 -3.62 2.65
C ASP A 98 -3.91 -2.99 3.63
N THR A 99 -3.58 -3.70 4.72
CA THR A 99 -2.66 -3.18 5.73
C THR A 99 -1.23 -3.17 5.20
N ARG A 100 -0.61 -1.99 5.20
CA ARG A 100 0.82 -1.83 4.90
C ARG A 100 1.64 -2.14 6.14
N ILE A 101 2.33 -3.26 6.13
CA ILE A 101 3.22 -3.70 7.20
C ILE A 101 4.65 -3.37 6.78
N ASP A 102 5.37 -2.65 7.63
CA ASP A 102 6.76 -2.27 7.47
C ASP A 102 7.56 -2.64 8.73
N PHE A 103 8.69 -3.30 8.51
CA PHE A 103 9.63 -3.70 9.56
C PHE A 103 10.92 -2.88 9.49
N GLY A 104 11.23 -2.17 10.57
CA GLY A 104 12.56 -1.59 10.74
C GLY A 104 13.53 -2.65 11.27
N ALA A 105 14.60 -2.93 10.54
CA ALA A 105 15.54 -4.01 10.88
C ALA A 105 17.00 -3.55 10.85
N VAL A 106 17.86 -4.23 11.62
CA VAL A 106 19.33 -4.05 11.64
C VAL A 106 20.03 -5.35 11.29
N LYS A 107 21.34 -5.34 11.01
CA LYS A 107 22.09 -6.59 10.81
C LYS A 107 22.12 -7.41 12.10
N ALA A 108 22.20 -8.73 11.99
CA ALA A 108 22.10 -9.65 13.13
C ALA A 108 23.11 -9.40 14.27
N GLU A 109 24.29 -8.86 13.97
CA GLU A 109 25.28 -8.52 14.99
C GLU A 109 25.18 -7.06 15.51
N GLU A 110 24.18 -6.30 15.07
CA GLU A 110 23.95 -4.91 15.47
C GLU A 110 22.91 -4.80 16.58
N THR A 111 22.91 -3.66 17.28
CA THR A 111 21.93 -3.34 18.32
C THR A 111 20.84 -2.45 17.74
N CYS A 112 19.58 -2.74 18.11
CA CYS A 112 18.46 -1.88 17.74
C CYS A 112 18.62 -0.45 18.30
N PRO A 113 18.30 0.58 17.51
CA PRO A 113 18.38 1.98 17.93
C PRO A 113 17.36 2.37 19.00
#